data_AF-A0A537ES96-F1
#
_entry.id   AF-A0A537ES96-F1
#
_cell.length_a   1.000
_cell.length_b   1.000
_cell.length_c   1.000
_cell.angle_alpha   90.00
_cell.angle_beta   90.00
_cell.angle_gamma   90.00
#
_symmetry.space_group_name_H-M   'P 1'
#
loop_
_entity.id
_entity.type
_entity.pdbx_description
1 polymer ?
#
loop_
_entity_poly.entity_id
_entity_poly.type
_entity_poly.pdbx_seq_one_letter_code
_entity_poly.pdbx_strand_id
1 'polypeptide(L)'
;MVEIDRRRGLRNLGRLLFGTSGWSYQEWVGVFYPTASESKLRHYTRVFPTAEIDSTFYAFPQKGTVIGWDRYSPKGFVFNAKLPQTITHEQLADLGPGIEAELDKFAELMQPLNNSGKLGCLLIQLPPSYKFNASHLENFLALLPHGYRYAVEFRHKTWMQETTWQILSRYNAAYTIVDEPLLPPEIQVTADFAYLRWHGRGQRPWYDYHYKDEELESWLPKVKEVESSAKTVYGYFNNHFHGYAVENCLKILKMLGNLTSEQEEALSRAQSHLGGVKDKTSGLGKWLQDKDTRSEVVRSLASLMGESRLARALEIPDHEVEILDASNKKVGAKIRGYNVIMELPSRTILHDCGDWERSMETRQLCKHIGRVLLTI
;
A
#
# COMPACT_ATOMS: atom_id res chain seq x y z
N MET A 1 20.86 31.73 -46.75
CA MET A 1 19.51 31.78 -46.16
C MET A 1 18.76 30.52 -46.60
N VAL A 2 18.91 29.44 -45.85
CA VAL A 2 17.96 28.31 -45.81
C VAL A 2 18.03 27.80 -44.38
N GLU A 3 17.04 28.18 -43.59
CA GLU A 3 16.87 27.77 -42.21
C GLU A 3 16.28 26.36 -42.22
N ILE A 4 17.05 25.37 -41.74
CA ILE A 4 16.59 23.99 -41.67
C ILE A 4 15.62 23.87 -40.51
N ASP A 5 14.34 23.75 -40.85
CA ASP A 5 13.22 23.50 -39.94
C ASP A 5 13.49 22.23 -39.08
N ARG A 6 13.70 22.43 -37.78
CA ARG A 6 13.94 21.37 -36.78
C ARG A 6 12.65 20.75 -36.23
N ARG A 7 11.56 20.69 -37.01
CA ARG A 7 10.34 19.95 -36.64
C ARG A 7 10.42 18.46 -37.03
N ARG A 8 11.33 17.71 -36.39
CA ARG A 8 11.27 16.24 -36.40
C ARG A 8 10.37 15.75 -35.25
N GLY A 9 9.13 15.40 -35.60
CA GLY A 9 8.26 14.42 -34.92
C GLY A 9 8.10 14.53 -33.39
N LEU A 10 7.13 15.33 -32.93
CA LEU A 10 6.56 15.17 -31.60
C LEU A 10 5.86 13.80 -31.54
N ARG A 11 6.53 12.80 -30.97
CA ARG A 11 5.85 11.58 -30.53
C ARG A 11 4.79 12.01 -29.51
N ASN A 12 3.52 11.66 -29.72
CA ASN A 12 2.48 11.84 -28.71
C ASN A 12 2.78 10.88 -27.55
N LEU A 13 3.62 11.31 -26.61
CA LEU A 13 3.90 10.58 -25.38
C LEU A 13 2.66 10.59 -24.48
N GLY A 14 2.36 9.46 -23.84
CA GLY A 14 1.28 9.35 -22.86
C GLY A 14 1.48 10.26 -21.67
N ARG A 15 0.39 10.72 -21.04
CA ARG A 15 0.47 11.53 -19.82
C ARG A 15 0.87 10.65 -18.62
N LEU A 16 2.01 10.91 -17.99
CA LEU A 16 2.40 10.26 -16.73
C LEU A 16 1.72 10.91 -15.53
N LEU A 17 1.04 10.11 -14.72
CA LEU A 17 0.40 10.51 -13.46
C LEU A 17 0.88 9.59 -12.35
N PHE A 18 1.97 9.98 -11.68
CA PHE A 18 2.55 9.21 -10.59
C PHE A 18 2.23 9.83 -9.23
N GLY A 19 2.02 8.96 -8.26
CA GLY A 19 1.74 9.31 -6.87
C GLY A 19 2.01 8.11 -5.96
N THR A 20 1.25 8.04 -4.88
CA THR A 20 1.37 6.99 -3.85
C THR A 20 0.03 6.30 -3.62
N SER A 21 0.12 5.07 -3.11
CA SER A 21 -1.04 4.37 -2.55
C SER A 21 -1.34 4.98 -1.19
N GLY A 22 -2.45 5.72 -1.11
CA GLY A 22 -2.81 6.53 0.05
C GLY A 22 -2.00 7.82 0.21
N TRP A 23 -2.51 8.69 1.08
CA TRP A 23 -1.86 9.94 1.47
C TRP A 23 -1.91 10.19 2.98
N SER A 24 -2.81 9.56 3.73
CA SER A 24 -3.11 9.97 5.12
C SER A 24 -2.22 9.33 6.20
N TYR A 25 -0.90 9.29 6.02
CA TYR A 25 0.05 8.65 6.93
C TYR A 25 0.63 9.64 7.96
N GLN A 26 0.68 9.27 9.26
CA GLN A 26 1.27 10.14 10.29
C GLN A 26 2.80 10.14 10.25
N GLU A 27 3.39 9.01 9.89
CA GLU A 27 4.85 8.87 9.74
C GLU A 27 5.44 9.75 8.61
N TRP A 28 4.59 10.29 7.73
CA TRP A 28 5.00 11.23 6.69
C TRP A 28 5.13 12.66 7.21
N VAL A 29 4.75 12.95 8.47
CA VAL A 29 5.01 14.25 9.10
C VAL A 29 6.51 14.41 9.36
N GLY A 30 7.07 15.53 8.94
CA GLY A 30 8.51 15.80 8.90
C GLY A 30 9.15 15.38 7.57
N VAL A 31 8.80 14.19 7.05
CA VAL A 31 9.34 13.65 5.80
C VAL A 31 8.71 14.34 4.58
N PHE A 32 7.38 14.36 4.51
CA PHE A 32 6.61 14.93 3.41
C PHE A 32 5.75 16.09 3.90
N TYR A 33 4.95 15.88 4.94
CA TYR A 33 4.13 16.91 5.55
C TYR A 33 4.98 17.77 6.48
N PRO A 34 5.11 19.09 6.27
CA PRO A 34 5.92 19.94 7.13
C PRO A 34 5.47 19.92 8.60
N THR A 35 4.15 19.82 8.83
CA THR A 35 3.54 19.75 10.15
C THR A 35 2.33 18.80 10.14
N ALA A 36 1.88 18.40 11.33
CA ALA A 36 0.66 17.61 11.49
C ALA A 36 -0.63 18.46 11.42
N SER A 37 -0.52 19.79 11.41
CA SER A 37 -1.68 20.71 11.52
C SER A 37 -2.34 20.99 10.16
N GLU A 38 -1.62 20.90 9.05
CA GLU A 38 -2.21 21.07 7.73
C GLU A 38 -3.02 19.83 7.32
N SER A 39 -4.12 20.03 6.59
CA SER A 39 -4.83 18.94 5.94
C SER A 39 -3.88 18.18 5.00
N LYS A 40 -3.69 16.88 5.28
CA LYS A 40 -2.82 16.01 4.49
C LYS A 40 -3.21 15.97 3.02
N LEU A 41 -4.52 15.88 2.71
CA LEU A 41 -4.99 15.89 1.32
C LEU A 41 -4.64 17.21 0.63
N ARG A 42 -4.85 18.34 1.32
CA ARG A 42 -4.52 19.67 0.77
C ARG A 42 -3.04 19.77 0.45
N HIS A 43 -2.18 19.35 1.37
CA HIS A 43 -0.73 19.33 1.13
C HIS A 43 -0.36 18.39 -0.02
N TYR A 44 -0.87 17.17 0.00
CA TYR A 44 -0.58 16.14 -0.98
C TYR A 44 -0.91 16.58 -2.42
N THR A 45 -2.08 17.19 -2.63
CA THR A 45 -2.53 17.64 -3.95
C THR A 45 -1.72 18.80 -4.54
N ARG A 46 -0.86 19.46 -3.74
CA ARG A 46 0.09 20.46 -4.25
C ARG A 46 1.32 19.84 -4.88
N VAL A 47 1.66 18.60 -4.51
CA VAL A 47 2.88 17.93 -4.94
C VAL A 47 2.60 16.85 -5.98
N PHE A 48 1.59 16.02 -5.74
CA PHE A 48 1.23 14.94 -6.64
C PHE A 48 -0.05 15.27 -7.42
N PRO A 49 -0.12 14.94 -8.72
CA PRO A 49 -1.33 15.16 -9.52
C PRO A 49 -2.35 14.01 -9.35
N THR A 50 -2.02 12.96 -8.61
CA THR A 50 -2.87 11.79 -8.45
C THR A 50 -2.61 11.04 -7.15
N ALA A 51 -3.61 10.30 -6.66
CA ALA A 51 -3.48 9.35 -5.56
C ALA A 51 -4.28 8.08 -5.82
N GLU A 52 -3.80 6.94 -5.32
CA GLU A 52 -4.62 5.74 -5.19
C GLU A 52 -5.31 5.72 -3.82
N ILE A 53 -6.62 5.50 -3.81
CA ILE A 53 -7.45 5.34 -2.63
C ILE A 53 -7.46 3.85 -2.27
N ASP A 54 -6.65 3.49 -1.28
CA ASP A 54 -6.56 2.10 -0.79
C ASP A 54 -7.47 1.86 0.42
N SER A 55 -7.93 2.90 1.12
CA SER A 55 -8.82 2.76 2.28
C SER A 55 -10.16 2.10 1.96
N THR A 56 -10.61 2.22 0.69
CA THR A 56 -11.85 1.62 0.20
C THR A 56 -11.79 0.09 0.13
N PHE A 57 -10.59 -0.48 0.12
CA PHE A 57 -10.39 -1.93 0.19
C PHE A 57 -10.95 -2.53 1.48
N TYR A 58 -10.74 -1.83 2.60
CA TYR A 58 -11.14 -2.30 3.93
C TYR A 58 -12.61 -2.03 4.25
N ALA A 59 -13.18 -0.95 3.70
CA ALA A 59 -14.56 -0.59 3.91
C ALA A 59 -15.07 0.34 2.81
N PHE A 60 -16.37 0.23 2.51
CA PHE A 60 -17.04 1.21 1.67
C PHE A 60 -16.92 2.62 2.29
N PRO A 61 -16.57 3.64 1.49
CA PRO A 61 -16.49 5.00 2.00
C PRO A 61 -17.90 5.54 2.24
N GLN A 62 -18.03 6.45 3.21
CA GLN A 62 -19.25 7.23 3.33
C GLN A 62 -19.40 8.17 2.12
N LYS A 63 -20.63 8.40 1.68
CA LYS A 63 -20.94 9.32 0.56
C LYS A 63 -20.32 10.71 0.76
N GLY A 64 -20.38 11.22 1.99
CA GLY A 64 -19.78 12.52 2.36
C GLY A 64 -18.26 12.56 2.17
N THR A 65 -17.57 11.43 2.40
CA THR A 65 -16.12 11.31 2.19
C THR A 65 -15.76 11.47 0.72
N VAL A 66 -16.47 10.80 -0.18
CA VAL A 66 -16.23 10.88 -1.63
C VAL A 66 -16.49 12.28 -2.17
N ILE A 67 -17.59 12.90 -1.74
CA ILE A 67 -17.90 14.31 -2.03
C ILE A 67 -16.80 15.23 -1.50
N GLY A 68 -16.23 14.92 -0.32
CA GLY A 68 -15.10 15.63 0.25
C GLY A 68 -13.84 15.53 -0.62
N TRP A 69 -13.49 14.34 -1.10
CA TRP A 69 -12.36 14.15 -2.02
C TRP A 69 -12.53 14.95 -3.31
N ASP A 70 -13.73 14.96 -3.87
CA ASP A 70 -14.03 15.78 -5.05
C ASP A 70 -13.89 17.28 -4.75
N ARG A 71 -14.49 17.76 -3.67
CA ARG A 71 -14.52 19.19 -3.32
C ARG A 71 -13.15 19.76 -2.95
N TYR A 72 -12.34 19.00 -2.21
CA TYR A 72 -11.10 19.49 -1.60
C TYR A 72 -9.83 19.14 -2.41
N SER A 73 -9.98 18.57 -3.61
CA SER A 73 -8.89 18.38 -4.57
C SER A 73 -8.98 19.41 -5.71
N PRO A 74 -7.87 19.85 -6.30
CA PRO A 74 -7.88 20.81 -7.40
C PRO A 74 -8.45 20.17 -8.69
N LYS A 75 -8.84 21.02 -9.64
CA LYS A 75 -9.25 20.56 -10.97
C LYS A 75 -8.08 19.83 -11.65
N GLY A 76 -8.35 18.67 -12.23
CA GLY A 76 -7.34 17.86 -12.92
C GLY A 76 -6.54 16.92 -12.03
N PHE A 77 -6.75 16.94 -10.70
CA PHE A 77 -6.27 15.90 -9.80
C PHE A 77 -7.08 14.62 -10.02
N VAL A 78 -6.41 13.47 -10.08
CA VAL A 78 -7.05 12.19 -10.39
C VAL A 78 -6.90 11.21 -9.24
N PHE A 79 -7.98 10.60 -8.80
CA PHE A 79 -8.00 9.48 -7.87
C PHE A 79 -8.18 8.15 -8.62
N ASN A 80 -7.54 7.09 -8.17
CA ASN A 80 -7.87 5.72 -8.55
C ASN A 80 -8.35 4.98 -7.30
N ALA A 81 -9.49 4.30 -7.36
CA ALA A 81 -10.12 3.74 -6.16
C ALA A 81 -10.08 2.21 -6.17
N LYS A 82 -9.55 1.60 -5.12
CA LYS A 82 -9.49 0.16 -5.01
C LYS A 82 -10.84 -0.42 -4.60
N LEU A 83 -11.27 -1.48 -5.27
CA LEU A 83 -12.50 -2.18 -4.90
C LEU A 83 -12.40 -2.77 -3.49
N PRO A 84 -13.50 -2.81 -2.73
CA PRO A 84 -13.58 -3.50 -1.45
C PRO A 84 -13.14 -4.97 -1.52
N GLN A 85 -12.57 -5.47 -0.42
CA GLN A 85 -12.20 -6.88 -0.27
C GLN A 85 -13.41 -7.81 -0.27
N THR A 86 -14.59 -7.31 0.16
CA THR A 86 -15.86 -8.05 0.10
C THR A 86 -16.19 -8.49 -1.33
N ILE A 87 -15.86 -7.66 -2.33
CA ILE A 87 -16.03 -7.97 -3.75
C ILE A 87 -14.90 -8.87 -4.24
N THR A 88 -13.65 -8.45 -4.05
CA THR A 88 -12.49 -9.06 -4.71
C THR A 88 -11.95 -10.33 -4.04
N HIS A 89 -12.28 -10.56 -2.77
CA HIS A 89 -11.76 -11.68 -1.98
C HIS A 89 -12.88 -12.57 -1.44
N GLU A 90 -13.98 -12.00 -0.95
CA GLU A 90 -15.03 -12.78 -0.27
C GLU A 90 -16.08 -13.31 -1.25
N GLN A 91 -16.63 -12.46 -2.13
CA GLN A 91 -17.71 -12.85 -3.05
C GLN A 91 -17.25 -13.27 -4.44
N LEU A 92 -15.97 -13.04 -4.79
CA LEU A 92 -15.44 -13.31 -6.12
C LEU A 92 -15.73 -14.72 -6.63
N ALA A 93 -15.76 -15.73 -5.74
CA ALA A 93 -15.99 -17.13 -6.12
C ALA A 93 -17.43 -17.43 -6.59
N ASP A 94 -18.40 -16.59 -6.25
CA ASP A 94 -19.81 -16.76 -6.60
C ASP A 94 -20.33 -15.52 -7.33
N LEU A 95 -20.29 -15.57 -8.66
CA LEU A 95 -20.66 -14.48 -9.56
C LEU A 95 -22.19 -14.34 -9.73
N GLY A 96 -22.89 -14.10 -8.63
CA GLY A 96 -24.34 -13.95 -8.57
C GLY A 96 -24.83 -12.52 -8.26
N PRO A 97 -26.13 -12.35 -7.92
CA PRO A 97 -26.72 -11.03 -7.65
C PRO A 97 -26.07 -10.26 -6.48
N GLY A 98 -25.42 -10.97 -5.54
CA GLY A 98 -24.75 -10.33 -4.40
C GLY A 98 -23.56 -9.48 -4.80
N ILE A 99 -22.65 -10.03 -5.61
CA ILE A 99 -21.46 -9.30 -6.06
C ILE A 99 -21.82 -8.18 -7.03
N GLU A 100 -22.84 -8.39 -7.87
CA GLU A 100 -23.38 -7.38 -8.79
C GLU A 100 -23.90 -6.17 -8.00
N ALA A 101 -24.71 -6.40 -6.97
CA ALA A 101 -25.23 -5.33 -6.12
C ALA A 101 -24.13 -4.56 -5.37
N GLU A 102 -23.05 -5.22 -4.93
CA GLU A 102 -21.92 -4.53 -4.31
C GLU A 102 -21.06 -3.73 -5.30
N LEU A 103 -20.87 -4.26 -6.51
CA LEU A 103 -20.20 -3.56 -7.60
C LEU A 103 -20.96 -2.27 -7.96
N ASP A 104 -22.27 -2.37 -8.16
CA ASP A 104 -23.14 -1.22 -8.44
C ASP A 104 -23.09 -0.19 -7.33
N LYS A 105 -23.26 -0.64 -6.08
CA LYS A 105 -23.19 0.24 -4.90
C LYS A 105 -21.85 0.98 -4.82
N PHE A 106 -20.73 0.30 -5.09
CA PHE A 106 -19.42 0.95 -5.06
C PHE A 106 -19.25 1.95 -6.20
N ALA A 107 -19.68 1.57 -7.41
CA ALA A 107 -19.66 2.44 -8.58
C ALA A 107 -20.49 3.72 -8.35
N GLU A 108 -21.70 3.59 -7.81
CA GLU A 108 -22.56 4.72 -7.43
C GLU A 108 -21.89 5.64 -6.41
N LEU A 109 -21.22 5.07 -5.39
CA LEU A 109 -20.50 5.87 -4.40
C LEU A 109 -19.34 6.66 -5.03
N MET A 110 -18.67 6.10 -6.04
CA MET A 110 -17.58 6.75 -6.78
C MET A 110 -18.06 7.72 -7.87
N GLN A 111 -19.36 7.72 -8.19
CA GLN A 111 -19.96 8.53 -9.25
C GLN A 111 -19.63 10.04 -9.13
N PRO A 112 -19.58 10.68 -7.94
CA PRO A 112 -19.19 12.09 -7.84
C PRO A 112 -17.80 12.38 -8.43
N LEU A 113 -16.82 11.51 -8.17
CA LEU A 113 -15.48 11.65 -8.75
C LEU A 113 -15.47 11.33 -10.25
N ASN A 114 -16.29 10.38 -10.69
CA ASN A 114 -16.40 10.02 -12.11
C ASN A 114 -16.97 11.20 -12.92
N ASN A 115 -18.09 11.76 -12.45
CA ASN A 115 -18.79 12.87 -13.12
C ASN A 115 -17.94 14.14 -13.20
N SER A 116 -17.04 14.38 -12.23
CA SER A 116 -16.13 15.53 -12.25
C SER A 116 -14.84 15.29 -13.05
N GLY A 117 -14.67 14.09 -13.62
CA GLY A 117 -13.47 13.69 -14.36
C GLY A 117 -12.25 13.47 -13.45
N LYS A 118 -12.47 13.27 -12.14
CA LYS A 118 -11.42 13.02 -11.14
C LYS A 118 -11.24 11.55 -10.80
N LEU A 119 -12.06 10.66 -11.35
CA LEU A 119 -11.84 9.21 -11.23
C LEU A 119 -11.05 8.70 -12.43
N GLY A 120 -9.87 8.13 -12.16
CA GLY A 120 -9.03 7.46 -13.14
C GLY A 120 -9.67 6.13 -13.53
N CYS A 121 -9.57 5.16 -12.64
CA CYS A 121 -10.17 3.85 -12.75
C CYS A 121 -10.52 3.28 -11.37
N LEU A 122 -11.20 2.13 -11.39
CA LEU A 122 -11.40 1.26 -10.24
C LEU A 122 -10.37 0.13 -10.29
N LEU A 123 -9.55 0.01 -9.24
CA LEU A 123 -8.53 -1.04 -9.13
C LEU A 123 -9.13 -2.32 -8.54
N ILE A 124 -9.02 -3.41 -9.28
CA ILE A 124 -9.42 -4.76 -8.93
C ILE A 124 -8.18 -5.56 -8.57
N GLN A 125 -7.81 -5.55 -7.29
CA GLN A 125 -6.70 -6.37 -6.81
C GLN A 125 -7.20 -7.74 -6.34
N LEU A 126 -6.82 -8.79 -7.06
CA LEU A 126 -7.28 -10.16 -6.83
C LEU A 126 -6.37 -10.88 -5.82
N PRO A 127 -6.89 -11.85 -5.03
CA PRO A 127 -6.09 -12.56 -4.03
C PRO A 127 -5.10 -13.55 -4.67
N PRO A 128 -4.00 -13.90 -3.97
CA PRO A 128 -3.05 -14.92 -4.43
C PRO A 128 -3.67 -16.32 -4.63
N SER A 129 -4.80 -16.62 -3.96
CA SER A 129 -5.56 -17.87 -4.14
C SER A 129 -6.29 -17.95 -5.47
N TYR A 130 -6.56 -16.81 -6.12
CA TYR A 130 -7.28 -16.74 -7.39
C TYR A 130 -6.34 -17.09 -8.55
N LYS A 131 -6.49 -18.31 -9.07
CA LYS A 131 -5.65 -18.86 -10.15
C LYS A 131 -6.38 -18.75 -11.49
N PHE A 132 -5.60 -18.74 -12.57
CA PHE A 132 -6.11 -18.70 -13.93
C PHE A 132 -7.35 -19.58 -14.17
N ASN A 133 -8.42 -18.91 -14.55
CA ASN A 133 -9.65 -19.48 -15.09
C ASN A 133 -10.25 -18.44 -16.03
N ALA A 134 -10.06 -18.64 -17.33
CA ALA A 134 -10.49 -17.69 -18.37
C ALA A 134 -11.99 -17.39 -18.29
N SER A 135 -12.83 -18.42 -18.29
CA SER A 135 -14.29 -18.27 -18.27
C SER A 135 -14.76 -17.52 -17.03
N HIS A 136 -14.18 -17.82 -15.86
CA HIS A 136 -14.54 -17.12 -14.63
C HIS A 136 -14.09 -15.65 -14.65
N LEU A 137 -12.90 -15.34 -15.17
CA LEU A 137 -12.48 -13.94 -15.30
C LEU A 137 -13.40 -13.18 -16.25
N GLU A 138 -13.71 -13.75 -17.41
CA GLU A 138 -14.62 -13.12 -18.38
C GLU A 138 -16.01 -12.88 -17.81
N ASN A 139 -16.58 -13.86 -17.10
CA ASN A 139 -17.86 -13.70 -16.43
C ASN A 139 -17.81 -12.58 -15.38
N PHE A 140 -16.72 -12.48 -14.61
CA PHE A 140 -16.56 -11.41 -13.62
C PHE A 140 -16.43 -10.03 -14.29
N LEU A 141 -15.65 -9.92 -15.36
CA LEU A 141 -15.49 -8.66 -16.10
C LEU A 141 -16.82 -8.22 -16.76
N ALA A 142 -17.65 -9.17 -17.19
CA ALA A 142 -18.97 -8.88 -17.76
C ALA A 142 -19.97 -8.31 -16.75
N LEU A 143 -19.76 -8.53 -15.45
CA LEU A 143 -20.58 -7.96 -14.36
C LEU A 143 -20.16 -6.53 -13.98
N LEU A 144 -19.05 -6.03 -14.50
CA LEU A 144 -18.54 -4.73 -14.09
C LEU A 144 -19.45 -3.58 -14.58
N PRO A 145 -19.81 -2.64 -13.69
CA PRO A 145 -20.63 -1.49 -14.06
C PRO A 145 -20.06 -0.68 -15.24
N HIS A 146 -20.93 -0.33 -16.18
CA HIS A 146 -20.52 0.47 -17.34
C HIS A 146 -20.22 1.92 -16.97
N GLY A 147 -19.42 2.61 -17.79
CA GLY A 147 -19.07 4.03 -17.59
C GLY A 147 -17.90 4.26 -16.65
N TYR A 148 -17.21 3.20 -16.23
CA TYR A 148 -15.99 3.24 -15.43
C TYR A 148 -14.84 2.56 -16.18
N ARG A 149 -13.61 2.96 -15.87
CA ARG A 149 -12.40 2.25 -16.29
C ARG A 149 -11.96 1.31 -15.18
N TYR A 150 -11.31 0.21 -15.54
CA TYR A 150 -10.88 -0.82 -14.59
C TYR A 150 -9.42 -1.20 -14.79
N ALA A 151 -8.70 -1.38 -13.70
CA ALA A 151 -7.37 -1.98 -13.70
C ALA A 151 -7.40 -3.29 -12.90
N VAL A 152 -6.83 -4.37 -13.43
CA VAL A 152 -6.85 -5.70 -12.81
C VAL A 152 -5.43 -6.10 -12.41
N GLU A 153 -5.28 -6.40 -11.12
CA GLU A 153 -4.01 -6.78 -10.53
C GLU A 153 -4.06 -8.23 -10.05
N PHE A 154 -3.28 -9.08 -10.73
CA PHE A 154 -3.15 -10.49 -10.40
C PHE A 154 -2.02 -10.72 -9.41
N ARG A 155 -2.22 -11.65 -8.47
CA ARG A 155 -1.23 -12.06 -7.46
C ARG A 155 -0.73 -13.49 -7.62
N HIS A 156 -1.01 -14.11 -8.76
CA HIS A 156 -0.63 -15.50 -9.04
C HIS A 156 -0.07 -15.66 -10.46
N LYS A 157 1.09 -16.32 -10.58
CA LYS A 157 1.85 -16.44 -11.83
C LYS A 157 1.11 -17.11 -12.98
N THR A 158 0.07 -17.90 -12.71
CA THR A 158 -0.71 -18.59 -13.76
C THR A 158 -1.47 -17.62 -14.66
N TRP A 159 -1.64 -16.35 -14.25
CA TRP A 159 -2.23 -15.31 -15.08
C TRP A 159 -1.27 -14.71 -16.11
N MET A 160 0.04 -14.96 -16.02
CA MET A 160 1.06 -14.39 -16.91
C MET A 160 1.11 -15.14 -18.25
N GLN A 161 0.07 -14.99 -19.06
CA GLN A 161 -0.07 -15.64 -20.35
C GLN A 161 -0.97 -14.86 -21.30
N GLU A 162 -0.76 -15.09 -22.60
CA GLU A 162 -1.39 -14.38 -23.71
C GLU A 162 -2.93 -14.31 -23.61
N THR A 163 -3.58 -15.42 -23.25
CA THR A 163 -5.04 -15.47 -23.12
C THR A 163 -5.57 -14.44 -22.10
N THR A 164 -4.84 -14.19 -21.01
CA THR A 164 -5.20 -13.17 -20.01
C THR A 164 -5.19 -11.78 -20.63
N TRP A 165 -4.13 -11.45 -21.40
CA TRP A 165 -3.97 -10.15 -22.04
C TRP A 165 -5.05 -9.90 -23.08
N GLN A 166 -5.42 -10.93 -23.85
CA GLN A 166 -6.50 -10.87 -24.81
C GLN A 166 -7.87 -10.66 -24.16
N ILE A 167 -8.14 -11.33 -23.04
CA ILE A 167 -9.37 -11.12 -22.26
C ILE A 167 -9.43 -9.66 -21.80
N LEU A 168 -8.40 -9.18 -21.09
CA LEU A 168 -8.37 -7.81 -20.59
C LEU A 168 -8.54 -6.77 -21.71
N SER A 169 -7.89 -6.99 -22.85
CA SER A 169 -7.97 -6.11 -24.02
C SER A 169 -9.37 -6.01 -24.61
N ARG A 170 -10.14 -7.10 -24.65
CA ARG A 170 -11.55 -7.08 -25.11
C ARG A 170 -12.44 -6.21 -24.23
N TYR A 171 -12.16 -6.15 -22.94
CA TYR A 171 -12.91 -5.35 -21.97
C TYR A 171 -12.33 -3.94 -21.76
N ASN A 172 -11.23 -3.59 -22.45
CA ASN A 172 -10.45 -2.37 -22.18
C ASN A 172 -10.11 -2.22 -20.68
N ALA A 173 -9.80 -3.33 -20.02
CA ALA A 173 -9.36 -3.37 -18.64
C ALA A 173 -7.83 -3.38 -18.60
N ALA A 174 -7.22 -2.44 -17.87
CA ALA A 174 -5.77 -2.34 -17.80
C ALA A 174 -5.20 -3.48 -16.94
N TYR A 175 -4.19 -4.17 -17.44
CA TYR A 175 -3.36 -5.01 -16.59
C TYR A 175 -2.53 -4.11 -15.67
N THR A 176 -2.56 -4.40 -14.37
CA THR A 176 -1.70 -3.73 -13.40
C THR A 176 -0.32 -4.36 -13.41
N ILE A 177 0.65 -3.60 -13.93
CA ILE A 177 2.07 -3.94 -13.95
C ILE A 177 2.63 -3.74 -12.54
N VAL A 178 3.20 -4.79 -11.95
CA VAL A 178 3.65 -4.76 -10.54
C VAL A 178 5.17 -4.93 -10.41
N ASP A 179 5.77 -4.22 -9.45
CA ASP A 179 7.05 -4.61 -8.85
C ASP A 179 6.76 -5.21 -7.47
N GLU A 180 6.90 -6.53 -7.33
CA GLU A 180 6.69 -7.24 -6.07
C GLU A 180 7.58 -8.49 -5.97
N PRO A 181 7.73 -9.12 -4.78
CA PRO A 181 8.61 -10.28 -4.61
C PRO A 181 8.16 -11.56 -5.33
N LEU A 182 6.85 -11.71 -5.60
CA LEU A 182 6.28 -12.98 -6.07
C LEU A 182 6.16 -13.09 -7.59
N LEU A 183 6.04 -11.97 -8.29
CA LEU A 183 5.77 -11.91 -9.71
C LEU A 183 6.84 -11.09 -10.43
N PRO A 184 7.25 -11.48 -11.64
CA PRO A 184 8.11 -10.65 -12.45
C PRO A 184 7.35 -9.38 -12.88
N PRO A 185 8.06 -8.26 -13.12
CA PRO A 185 7.47 -7.04 -13.66
C PRO A 185 7.18 -7.18 -15.16
N GLU A 186 6.16 -7.96 -15.48
CA GLU A 186 5.68 -8.22 -16.84
C GLU A 186 5.08 -6.95 -17.44
N ILE A 187 5.52 -6.56 -18.64
CA ILE A 187 5.11 -5.31 -19.28
C ILE A 187 4.08 -5.63 -20.37
N GLN A 188 2.80 -5.39 -20.07
CA GLN A 188 1.70 -5.55 -21.03
C GLN A 188 0.73 -4.38 -20.90
N VAL A 189 0.28 -3.84 -22.04
CA VAL A 189 -0.70 -2.76 -22.10
C VAL A 189 -1.97 -3.29 -22.76
N THR A 190 -3.02 -3.48 -21.95
CA THR A 190 -4.29 -4.13 -22.36
C THR A 190 -5.47 -3.16 -22.37
N ALA A 191 -5.23 -1.86 -22.26
CA ALA A 191 -6.25 -0.83 -22.33
C ALA A 191 -5.66 0.43 -22.95
N ASP A 192 -6.50 1.43 -23.21
CA ASP A 192 -6.05 2.74 -23.71
C ASP A 192 -5.31 3.60 -22.66
N PHE A 193 -5.15 3.05 -21.45
CA PHE A 193 -4.33 3.55 -20.36
C PHE A 193 -3.52 2.39 -19.73
N ALA A 194 -2.50 2.73 -18.94
CA ALA A 194 -1.70 1.76 -18.20
C ALA A 194 -1.71 2.04 -16.70
N TYR A 195 -1.47 1.01 -15.90
CA TYR A 195 -1.47 1.08 -14.44
C TYR A 195 -0.25 0.35 -13.86
N LEU A 196 0.59 1.06 -13.12
CA LEU A 196 1.80 0.53 -12.49
C LEU A 196 1.69 0.63 -10.97
N ARG A 197 2.15 -0.40 -10.26
CA ARG A 197 2.29 -0.38 -8.80
C ARG A 197 3.65 -0.90 -8.37
N TRP A 198 4.35 -0.10 -7.56
CA TRP A 198 5.63 -0.48 -6.95
C TRP A 198 5.39 -0.85 -5.49
N HIS A 199 5.44 -2.13 -5.15
CA HIS A 199 5.23 -2.61 -3.79
C HIS A 199 6.51 -2.67 -2.96
N GLY A 200 7.66 -2.76 -3.63
CA GLY A 200 8.93 -3.04 -2.99
C GLY A 200 9.30 -4.51 -3.09
N ARG A 201 10.54 -4.80 -2.70
CA ARG A 201 11.11 -6.15 -2.67
C ARG A 201 11.47 -6.57 -1.25
N GLY A 202 10.76 -6.00 -0.27
CA GLY A 202 10.97 -6.26 1.14
C GLY A 202 10.65 -7.70 1.53
N GLN A 203 11.05 -8.08 2.75
CA GLN A 203 10.47 -9.23 3.44
C GLN A 203 9.13 -8.82 4.06
N ARG A 204 8.47 -9.67 4.86
CA ARG A 204 7.20 -9.27 5.49
C ARG A 204 7.45 -8.17 6.55
N PRO A 205 6.74 -7.03 6.50
CA PRO A 205 5.76 -6.60 5.48
C PRO A 205 6.44 -6.12 4.18
N TRP A 206 6.01 -6.63 3.01
CA TRP A 206 6.69 -6.41 1.71
C TRP A 206 6.85 -4.94 1.32
N TYR A 207 5.98 -4.09 1.86
CA TYR A 207 5.91 -2.66 1.62
C TYR A 207 6.91 -1.83 2.45
N ASP A 208 7.55 -2.39 3.46
CA ASP A 208 8.67 -1.72 4.14
C ASP A 208 9.93 -1.89 3.32
N TYR A 209 10.05 -1.06 2.30
CA TYR A 209 11.12 -1.15 1.32
C TYR A 209 11.51 0.21 0.80
N HIS A 210 12.79 0.54 0.92
CA HIS A 210 13.34 1.74 0.29
C HIS A 210 14.05 1.33 -1.00
N TYR A 211 13.46 1.69 -2.15
CA TYR A 211 14.10 1.42 -3.45
C TYR A 211 15.43 2.16 -3.57
N LYS A 212 16.45 1.45 -4.05
CA LYS A 212 17.71 2.07 -4.42
C LYS A 212 17.58 2.78 -5.76
N ASP A 213 18.48 3.73 -6.01
CA ASP A 213 18.46 4.52 -7.25
C ASP A 213 18.65 3.61 -8.47
N GLU A 214 19.51 2.58 -8.41
CA GLU A 214 19.73 1.64 -9.52
C GLU A 214 18.47 0.81 -9.84
N GLU A 215 17.65 0.52 -8.83
CA GLU A 215 16.40 -0.21 -9.02
C GLU A 215 15.35 0.68 -9.69
N LEU A 216 15.26 1.95 -9.30
CA LEU A 216 14.40 2.93 -9.98
C LEU A 216 14.89 3.20 -11.42
N GLU A 217 16.20 3.27 -11.64
CA GLU A 217 16.79 3.41 -12.97
C GLU A 217 16.41 2.24 -13.89
N SER A 218 16.37 1.02 -13.36
CA SER A 218 15.92 -0.17 -14.10
C SER A 218 14.46 -0.11 -14.57
N TRP A 219 13.65 0.78 -13.97
CA TRP A 219 12.27 1.02 -14.36
C TRP A 219 12.12 2.08 -15.45
N LEU A 220 13.11 2.94 -15.70
CA LEU A 220 12.99 4.02 -16.69
C LEU A 220 12.71 3.51 -18.11
N PRO A 221 13.38 2.45 -18.63
CA PRO A 221 13.06 1.92 -19.95
C PRO A 221 11.64 1.36 -20.02
N LYS A 222 11.20 0.65 -18.97
CA LYS A 222 9.85 0.05 -18.88
C LYS A 222 8.77 1.13 -18.85
N VAL A 223 8.97 2.19 -18.06
CA VAL A 223 8.04 3.32 -18.00
C VAL A 223 7.92 3.99 -19.36
N LYS A 224 9.03 4.21 -20.07
CA LYS A 224 9.02 4.82 -21.42
C LYS A 224 8.34 3.93 -22.46
N GLU A 225 8.53 2.62 -22.38
CA GLU A 225 7.83 1.65 -23.23
C GLU A 225 6.31 1.74 -23.04
N VAL A 226 5.87 1.72 -21.77
CA VAL A 226 4.44 1.83 -21.42
C VAL A 226 3.87 3.20 -21.81
N GLU A 227 4.61 4.29 -21.55
CA GLU A 227 4.24 5.67 -21.93
C GLU A 227 4.01 5.81 -23.43
N SER A 228 4.79 5.11 -24.25
CA SER A 228 4.63 5.13 -25.71
C SER A 228 3.41 4.33 -26.21
N SER A 229 2.86 3.47 -25.36
CA SER A 229 1.80 2.51 -25.71
C SER A 229 0.43 2.87 -25.12
N ALA A 230 0.34 3.88 -24.25
CA ALA A 230 -0.88 4.27 -23.55
C ALA A 230 -1.10 5.79 -23.56
N LYS A 231 -2.35 6.24 -23.56
CA LYS A 231 -2.66 7.69 -23.51
C LYS A 231 -2.36 8.30 -22.15
N THR A 232 -2.48 7.50 -21.09
CA THR A 232 -2.23 7.90 -19.71
C THR A 232 -1.64 6.72 -18.96
N VAL A 233 -0.62 6.98 -18.15
CA VAL A 233 0.02 5.99 -17.30
C VAL A 233 -0.17 6.41 -15.86
N TYR A 234 -0.94 5.63 -15.10
CA TYR A 234 -1.06 5.78 -13.67
C TYR A 234 0.02 4.96 -12.97
N GLY A 235 0.70 5.54 -11.99
CA GLY A 235 1.78 4.85 -11.28
C GLY A 235 1.75 5.14 -9.79
N TYR A 236 1.74 4.09 -8.96
CA TYR A 236 1.61 4.24 -7.51
C TYR A 236 2.70 3.49 -6.75
N PHE A 237 3.45 4.22 -5.94
CA PHE A 237 4.33 3.63 -4.94
C PHE A 237 3.50 3.25 -3.71
N ASN A 238 3.55 1.97 -3.33
CA ASN A 238 2.83 1.40 -2.18
C ASN A 238 3.76 1.04 -1.01
N ASN A 239 5.05 1.28 -1.15
CA ASN A 239 6.07 1.12 -0.11
C ASN A 239 6.04 2.28 0.90
N HIS A 240 4.91 2.45 1.57
CA HIS A 240 4.53 3.69 2.27
C HIS A 240 5.27 3.94 3.61
N PHE A 241 5.90 2.92 4.18
CA PHE A 241 6.62 3.03 5.45
C PHE A 241 7.70 4.12 5.39
N HIS A 242 7.86 4.85 6.49
CA HIS A 242 8.85 5.91 6.69
C HIS A 242 8.78 7.09 5.69
N GLY A 243 7.82 7.09 4.77
CA GLY A 243 7.77 8.03 3.64
C GLY A 243 8.59 7.61 2.41
N TYR A 244 9.04 6.35 2.33
CA TYR A 244 9.79 5.84 1.18
C TYR A 244 9.01 5.96 -0.13
N ALA A 245 7.70 5.67 -0.13
CA ALA A 245 6.87 5.84 -1.30
C ALA A 245 6.91 7.27 -1.88
N VAL A 246 6.94 8.29 -1.01
CA VAL A 246 7.04 9.70 -1.43
C VAL A 246 8.40 9.96 -2.07
N GLU A 247 9.49 9.60 -1.39
CA GLU A 247 10.84 9.82 -1.91
C GLU A 247 11.05 9.08 -3.23
N ASN A 248 10.67 7.80 -3.31
CA ASN A 248 10.87 6.97 -4.49
C ASN A 248 10.03 7.44 -5.68
N CYS A 249 8.78 7.88 -5.45
CA CYS A 249 7.95 8.47 -6.51
C CYS A 249 8.58 9.76 -7.06
N LEU A 250 9.07 10.64 -6.19
CA LEU A 250 9.73 11.87 -6.60
C LEU A 250 11.07 11.62 -7.28
N LYS A 251 11.84 10.61 -6.84
CA LYS A 251 13.09 10.18 -7.50
C LYS A 251 12.86 9.68 -8.91
N ILE A 252 11.87 8.81 -9.15
CA ILE A 252 11.62 8.32 -10.51
C ILE A 252 11.12 9.46 -11.42
N LEU A 253 10.30 10.38 -10.91
CA LEU A 253 9.89 11.59 -11.64
C LEU A 253 11.10 12.48 -11.99
N LYS A 254 12.05 12.63 -11.06
CA LYS A 254 13.33 13.32 -11.31
C LYS A 254 14.12 12.69 -12.44
N MET A 255 14.30 11.37 -12.39
CA MET A 255 15.05 10.60 -13.38
C MET A 255 14.39 10.64 -14.78
N LEU A 256 13.06 10.78 -14.82
CA LEU A 256 12.30 10.97 -16.06
C LEU A 256 12.33 12.43 -16.58
N GLY A 257 12.89 13.37 -15.82
CA GLY A 257 12.96 14.80 -16.19
C GLY A 257 11.66 15.56 -15.96
N ASN A 258 10.77 15.07 -15.09
CA ASN A 258 9.40 15.53 -14.91
C ASN A 258 9.11 16.09 -13.50
N LEU A 259 10.07 16.82 -12.91
CA LEU A 259 9.89 17.43 -11.60
C LEU A 259 9.36 18.87 -11.71
N THR A 260 8.34 19.22 -10.91
CA THR A 260 7.99 20.62 -10.63
C THR A 260 8.82 21.17 -9.47
N SER A 261 8.83 22.50 -9.29
CA SER A 261 9.53 23.12 -8.15
C SER A 261 8.99 22.66 -6.80
N GLU A 262 7.67 22.48 -6.65
CA GLU A 262 7.06 21.94 -5.44
C GLU A 262 7.50 20.50 -5.16
N GLN A 263 7.67 19.70 -6.22
CA GLN A 263 8.13 18.33 -6.10
C GLN A 263 9.63 18.25 -5.76
N GLU A 264 10.45 19.18 -6.27
CA GLU A 264 11.86 19.32 -5.87
C GLU A 264 12.00 19.65 -4.38
N GLU A 265 11.21 20.60 -3.89
CA GLU A 265 11.18 20.95 -2.46
C GLU A 265 10.74 19.77 -1.59
N ALA A 266 9.70 19.04 -2.02
CA ALA A 266 9.22 17.85 -1.32
C ALA A 266 10.28 16.74 -1.31
N LEU A 267 10.99 16.52 -2.42
CA LEU A 267 12.05 15.53 -2.52
C LEU A 267 13.22 15.90 -1.61
N SER A 268 13.66 17.17 -1.64
CA SER A 268 14.72 17.67 -0.78
C SER A 268 14.37 17.50 0.70
N ARG A 269 13.11 17.72 1.08
CA ARG A 269 12.62 17.50 2.45
C ARG A 269 12.70 16.03 2.84
N ALA A 270 12.15 15.15 2.00
CA ALA A 270 12.16 13.71 2.25
C ALA A 270 13.59 13.20 2.42
N GLN A 271 14.49 13.56 1.50
CA GLN A 271 15.90 13.19 1.54
C GLN A 271 16.64 13.75 2.75
N SER A 272 16.35 14.99 3.16
CA SER A 272 16.96 15.57 4.37
C SER A 272 16.49 14.85 5.62
N HIS A 273 15.21 14.54 5.72
CA HIS A 273 14.64 13.86 6.89
C HIS A 273 15.11 12.41 6.98
N LEU A 274 15.16 11.70 5.85
CA LEU A 274 15.60 10.32 5.76
C LEU A 274 17.13 10.18 5.85
N GLY A 275 17.87 11.17 5.34
CA GLY A 275 19.33 11.22 5.34
C GLY A 275 19.97 11.82 6.59
N GLY A 276 19.25 12.64 7.39
CA GLY A 276 19.85 13.28 8.56
C GLY A 276 18.93 14.11 9.46
N VAL A 277 18.39 13.46 10.50
CA VAL A 277 18.44 13.97 11.89
C VAL A 277 18.79 12.79 12.82
N LYS A 278 20.07 12.70 13.21
CA LYS A 278 20.50 12.03 14.45
C LYS A 278 20.50 13.09 15.55
N ASP A 279 19.35 13.37 16.16
CA ASP A 279 19.30 13.78 17.56
C ASP A 279 17.95 13.44 18.22
N LYS A 280 18.02 13.17 19.51
CA LYS A 280 17.17 12.23 20.27
C LYS A 280 15.69 12.62 20.42
N THR A 281 14.82 11.69 20.03
CA THR A 281 13.97 10.94 20.99
C THR A 281 13.78 9.53 20.42
N SER A 282 14.64 8.61 20.87
CA SER A 282 14.59 7.21 20.47
C SER A 282 13.35 6.55 21.08
N GLY A 283 12.27 6.46 20.32
CA GLY A 283 11.27 5.43 20.52
C GLY A 283 11.89 4.06 20.30
N LEU A 284 11.45 3.06 21.08
CA LEU A 284 11.94 1.68 21.08
C LEU A 284 11.92 1.01 19.68
N GLY A 285 11.18 1.55 18.71
CA GLY A 285 11.14 1.04 17.33
C GLY A 285 12.49 1.06 16.59
N LYS A 286 13.40 1.99 16.93
CA LYS A 286 14.75 2.04 16.30
C LYS A 286 15.74 1.05 16.91
N TRP A 287 15.39 0.45 18.05
CA TRP A 287 16.13 -0.67 18.62
C TRP A 287 15.80 -1.95 17.84
N LEU A 288 14.62 -2.14 17.28
CA LEU A 288 14.22 -3.41 16.64
C LEU A 288 14.83 -3.71 15.25
N GLN A 289 15.53 -2.76 14.62
CA GLN A 289 16.13 -2.95 13.28
C GLN A 289 17.54 -3.55 13.30
N ASP A 290 18.21 -3.59 14.45
CA ASP A 290 19.47 -4.32 14.57
C ASP A 290 19.18 -5.82 14.75
N LYS A 291 19.78 -6.67 13.90
CA LYS A 291 19.80 -8.13 14.12
C LYS A 291 20.28 -8.48 15.54
N ASP A 292 21.12 -7.62 16.12
CA ASP A 292 21.62 -7.77 17.48
C ASP A 292 20.52 -7.51 18.52
N THR A 293 19.64 -6.53 18.29
CA THR A 293 18.62 -6.13 19.25
C THR A 293 17.37 -7.00 19.25
N ARG A 294 16.91 -7.51 18.10
CA ARG A 294 15.90 -8.59 18.11
C ARG A 294 16.48 -9.79 18.87
N SER A 295 17.78 -10.06 18.70
CA SER A 295 18.48 -11.07 19.48
C SER A 295 18.60 -10.69 20.96
N GLU A 296 18.70 -9.41 21.33
CA GLU A 296 18.69 -8.93 22.73
C GLU A 296 17.30 -8.99 23.36
N VAL A 297 16.23 -8.67 22.62
CA VAL A 297 14.85 -8.80 23.09
C VAL A 297 14.51 -10.28 23.26
N VAL A 298 14.89 -11.13 22.31
CA VAL A 298 14.73 -12.59 22.41
C VAL A 298 15.57 -13.14 23.57
N ARG A 299 16.82 -12.68 23.77
CA ARG A 299 17.65 -13.03 24.94
C ARG A 299 17.02 -12.56 26.26
N SER A 300 16.49 -11.34 26.29
CA SER A 300 15.85 -10.75 27.46
C SER A 300 14.57 -11.52 27.82
N LEU A 301 13.77 -11.86 26.82
CA LEU A 301 12.60 -12.72 26.98
C LEU A 301 13.02 -14.11 27.44
N ALA A 302 14.04 -14.74 26.85
CA ALA A 302 14.57 -16.03 27.30
C ALA A 302 14.94 -15.98 28.79
N SER A 303 15.57 -14.90 29.27
CA SER A 303 15.87 -14.69 30.69
C SER A 303 14.62 -14.50 31.56
N LEU A 304 13.55 -13.89 31.03
CA LEU A 304 12.33 -13.56 31.77
C LEU A 304 11.29 -14.69 31.77
N MET A 305 11.32 -15.63 30.81
CA MET A 305 10.33 -16.72 30.70
C MET A 305 10.91 -18.13 30.62
N GLY A 306 12.21 -18.25 30.34
CA GLY A 306 12.88 -19.51 30.02
C GLY A 306 12.73 -19.91 28.56
N GLU A 307 13.76 -20.58 28.04
CA GLU A 307 13.88 -21.00 26.63
C GLU A 307 12.66 -21.80 26.13
N SER A 308 12.14 -22.71 26.96
CA SER A 308 10.98 -23.54 26.60
C SER A 308 9.71 -22.70 26.38
N ARG A 309 9.48 -21.65 27.18
CA ARG A 309 8.33 -20.77 27.01
C ARG A 309 8.49 -19.83 25.84
N LEU A 310 9.72 -19.37 25.58
CA LEU A 310 10.05 -18.55 24.42
C LEU A 310 9.81 -19.31 23.10
N ALA A 311 10.27 -20.57 23.01
CA ALA A 311 10.02 -21.41 21.84
C ALA A 311 8.50 -21.54 21.57
N ARG A 312 7.72 -21.82 22.62
CA ARG A 312 6.26 -21.89 22.53
C ARG A 312 5.58 -20.55 22.24
N ALA A 313 6.21 -19.43 22.58
CA ALA A 313 5.71 -18.11 22.22
C ALA A 313 5.87 -17.86 20.71
N LEU A 314 7.02 -18.22 20.15
CA LEU A 314 7.33 -18.12 18.72
C LEU A 314 6.45 -19.04 17.85
N GLU A 315 5.98 -20.16 18.40
CA GLU A 315 5.04 -21.08 17.74
C GLU A 315 3.61 -20.54 17.62
N ILE A 316 3.23 -19.54 18.42
CA ILE A 316 1.89 -18.95 18.34
C ILE A 316 1.78 -18.15 17.03
N PRO A 317 0.82 -18.44 16.15
CA PRO A 317 0.62 -17.66 14.92
C PRO A 317 0.20 -16.20 15.18
N ASP A 318 0.63 -15.26 14.33
CA ASP A 318 0.31 -13.82 14.50
C ASP A 318 -1.21 -13.54 14.50
N HIS A 319 -1.99 -14.27 13.70
CA HIS A 319 -3.45 -14.09 13.60
C HIS A 319 -4.20 -14.46 14.90
N GLU A 320 -3.52 -15.13 15.83
CA GLU A 320 -4.07 -15.40 17.14
C GLU A 320 -3.78 -14.26 18.12
N VAL A 321 -3.13 -13.17 17.68
CA VAL A 321 -2.78 -11.98 18.46
C VAL A 321 -3.45 -10.76 17.84
N GLU A 322 -4.31 -10.10 18.61
CA GLU A 322 -4.97 -8.85 18.25
C GLU A 322 -4.45 -7.76 19.19
N ILE A 323 -3.65 -6.82 18.69
CA ILE A 323 -3.19 -5.68 19.49
C ILE A 323 -4.32 -4.64 19.54
N LEU A 324 -4.83 -4.37 20.75
CA LEU A 324 -5.90 -3.43 21.02
C LEU A 324 -5.36 -2.02 21.32
N ASP A 325 -4.21 -1.93 21.98
CA ASP A 325 -3.52 -0.68 22.32
C ASP A 325 -2.01 -0.95 22.40
N ALA A 326 -1.20 -0.07 21.83
CA ALA A 326 0.26 -0.11 21.94
C ALA A 326 0.79 1.32 21.96
N SER A 327 0.93 1.85 23.17
CA SER A 327 1.42 3.19 23.45
C SER A 327 2.58 3.16 24.45
N ASN A 328 3.24 4.30 24.66
CA ASN A 328 4.27 4.43 25.68
C ASN A 328 3.73 4.35 27.13
N LYS A 329 2.41 4.25 27.31
CA LYS A 329 1.76 4.09 28.62
C LYS A 329 1.15 2.71 28.81
N LYS A 330 0.66 2.10 27.73
CA LYS A 330 -0.17 0.90 27.83
C LYS A 330 0.02 -0.01 26.63
N VAL A 331 0.02 -1.30 26.88
CA VAL A 331 -0.15 -2.33 25.87
C VAL A 331 -1.40 -3.13 26.20
N GLY A 332 -2.37 -3.19 25.31
CA GLY A 332 -3.55 -4.04 25.38
C GLY A 332 -3.57 -5.00 24.20
N ALA A 333 -3.82 -6.28 24.43
CA ALA A 333 -3.93 -7.29 23.38
C ALA A 333 -4.92 -8.39 23.75
N LYS A 334 -5.48 -9.06 22.75
CA LYS A 334 -6.13 -10.36 22.86
C LYS A 334 -5.26 -11.42 22.21
N ILE A 335 -5.09 -12.56 22.87
CA ILE A 335 -4.30 -13.68 22.36
C ILE A 335 -4.97 -15.02 22.66
N ARG A 336 -5.37 -15.78 21.64
CA ARG A 336 -6.14 -17.04 21.78
C ARG A 336 -7.39 -16.91 22.69
N GLY A 337 -8.04 -15.74 22.65
CA GLY A 337 -9.19 -15.43 23.51
C GLY A 337 -8.84 -14.96 24.93
N TYR A 338 -7.57 -14.93 25.31
CA TYR A 338 -7.08 -14.36 26.57
C TYR A 338 -6.78 -12.87 26.42
N ASN A 339 -7.02 -12.07 27.46
CA ASN A 339 -6.74 -10.65 27.50
C ASN A 339 -5.36 -10.40 28.11
N VAL A 340 -4.55 -9.54 27.51
CA VAL A 340 -3.27 -9.06 28.03
C VAL A 340 -3.34 -7.54 28.15
N ILE A 341 -3.08 -7.00 29.33
CA ILE A 341 -2.97 -5.56 29.57
C ILE A 341 -1.67 -5.31 30.35
N MET A 342 -0.79 -4.47 29.81
CA MET A 342 0.45 -4.04 30.46
C MET A 342 0.44 -2.53 30.61
N GLU A 343 0.34 -2.05 31.85
CA GLU A 343 0.42 -0.63 32.20
C GLU A 343 1.87 -0.31 32.55
N LEU A 344 2.56 0.41 31.66
CA LEU A 344 4.00 0.67 31.77
C LEU A 344 4.35 1.60 32.94
N PRO A 345 3.61 2.69 33.23
CA PRO A 345 3.90 3.57 34.36
C PRO A 345 3.81 2.86 35.71
N SER A 346 2.83 1.97 35.89
CA SER A 346 2.63 1.22 37.14
C SER A 346 3.33 -0.14 37.16
N ARG A 347 3.99 -0.53 36.06
CA ARG A 347 4.65 -1.85 35.88
C ARG A 347 3.71 -3.02 36.18
N THR A 348 2.44 -2.88 35.79
CA THR A 348 1.39 -3.86 36.08
C THR A 348 1.07 -4.66 34.83
N ILE A 349 1.02 -5.98 34.96
CA ILE A 349 0.56 -6.89 33.90
C ILE A 349 -0.70 -7.61 34.40
N LEU A 350 -1.80 -7.44 33.67
CA LEU A 350 -3.05 -8.17 33.85
C LEU A 350 -3.19 -9.14 32.69
N HIS A 351 -3.33 -10.42 33.01
CA HIS A 351 -3.54 -11.46 32.01
C HIS A 351 -4.31 -12.63 32.62
N ASP A 352 -5.18 -13.26 31.84
CA ASP A 352 -6.17 -14.24 32.29
C ASP A 352 -5.91 -15.68 31.79
N CYS A 353 -4.67 -16.00 31.38
CA CYS A 353 -4.33 -17.38 31.00
C CYS A 353 -3.80 -18.22 32.17
N GLY A 354 -4.10 -19.52 32.16
CA GLY A 354 -3.66 -20.45 33.22
C GLY A 354 -2.15 -20.73 33.26
N ASP A 355 -1.38 -20.33 32.24
CA ASP A 355 0.11 -20.36 32.28
C ASP A 355 0.65 -19.16 33.06
N TRP A 356 -0.03 -18.01 32.99
CA TRP A 356 0.30 -16.79 33.75
C TRP A 356 -0.01 -16.94 35.23
N GLU A 357 -1.16 -17.51 35.57
CA GLU A 357 -1.53 -17.80 36.95
C GLU A 357 -0.47 -18.66 37.66
N ARG A 358 0.01 -19.71 36.97
CA ARG A 358 1.08 -20.59 37.46
C ARG A 358 2.46 -19.93 37.48
N SER A 359 2.70 -18.94 36.64
CA SER A 359 4.01 -18.26 36.57
C SER A 359 4.15 -17.12 37.57
N MET A 360 3.09 -16.76 38.31
CA MET A 360 3.15 -15.73 39.37
C MET A 360 4.14 -16.08 40.48
N GLU A 361 4.20 -17.34 40.90
CA GLU A 361 5.11 -17.80 41.97
C GLU A 361 6.58 -17.71 41.53
N THR A 362 6.85 -17.98 40.26
CA THR A 362 8.21 -17.96 39.67
C THR A 362 8.58 -16.61 39.09
N ARG A 363 7.64 -15.65 39.05
CA ARG A 363 7.77 -14.33 38.43
C ARG A 363 8.24 -14.38 36.96
N GLN A 364 7.90 -15.46 36.26
CA GLN A 364 8.25 -15.64 34.86
C GLN A 364 7.12 -15.17 33.95
N LEU A 365 7.46 -14.66 32.76
CA LEU A 365 6.45 -14.34 31.74
C LEU A 365 5.90 -15.64 31.11
N CYS A 366 4.60 -15.68 30.84
CA CYS A 366 4.01 -16.79 30.11
C CYS A 366 4.23 -16.63 28.59
N LYS A 367 4.05 -17.71 27.82
CA LYS A 367 4.24 -17.68 26.37
C LYS A 367 3.38 -16.63 25.64
N HIS A 368 2.19 -16.33 26.16
CA HIS A 368 1.29 -15.35 25.55
C HIS A 368 1.80 -13.92 25.68
N ILE A 369 2.31 -13.56 26.87
CA ILE A 369 2.93 -12.24 27.07
C ILE A 369 4.19 -12.10 26.21
N GLY A 370 5.02 -13.13 26.16
CA GLY A 370 6.19 -13.13 25.26
C GLY A 370 5.79 -12.96 23.80
N ARG A 371 4.71 -13.63 23.37
CA ARG A 371 4.20 -13.47 22.02
C ARG A 371 3.70 -12.06 21.75
N VAL A 372 2.93 -11.46 22.66
CA VAL A 372 2.47 -10.06 22.52
C VAL A 372 3.68 -9.12 22.41
N LEU A 373 4.70 -9.28 23.26
CA LEU A 373 5.92 -8.47 23.22
C LEU A 373 6.79 -8.69 21.98
N LEU A 374 6.70 -9.87 21.36
CA LEU A 374 7.36 -10.17 20.07
C LEU A 374 6.58 -9.64 18.86
N THR A 375 5.33 -9.23 19.07
CA THR A 375 4.41 -8.76 18.03
C THR A 375 4.32 -7.22 17.97
N ILE A 376 4.75 -6.55 19.04
CA ILE A 376 4.86 -5.09 19.17
C ILE A 376 6.31 -4.69 18.92
#